data_AF-A0A349PP77-F1
#
_entry.id   AF-A0A349PP77-F1
#
_cell.length_a   1.000
_cell.length_b   1.000
_cell.length_c   1.000
_cell.angle_alpha   90.00
_cell.angle_beta   90.00
_cell.angle_gamma   90.00
#
_symmetry.space_group_name_H-M   'P 1'
#
loop_
_entity.id
_entity.type
_entity.pdbx_description
1 polymer ?
#
loop_
_entity_poly.entity_id
_entity_poly.type
_entity_poly.pdbx_seq_one_letter_code
_entity_poly.pdbx_strand_id
1 'polypeptide(L)'
;MIGIENLLNRYKIPYDKNNIIKVFTHNSFSDTNNNSRYVFYGQFAIKGKIADWIFNNIAGTGTQLQHFIGNVTSQKRLETYFDKWKISKVRIAENSKLENQKHIFVYAVLGYIFENATKNQIEKFIFNELIKTADHLLPQNYKHKNRWDQFIFLSKLHLLCKPKLTSTVDENKINHVTIFVNNEAYATHNSISYKYAKKKCVNDAIKKLLIFIEDKLNKDATHIANQENKKQEKELAIIQAKAEKQAKHLERTEKHQDKMTERRRIAKIEAELQDKKRKQAKQAVKEKTSKKGKDTIYRTYTSEEIAAMSASKRRNLQDKGIIPKGI
;
A
#
# COMPACT_ATOMS: atom_id res chain seq x y z
N MET A 1 -11.99 12.74 18.14
CA MET A 1 -11.06 12.56 17.01
C MET A 1 -10.33 11.22 17.05
N ILE A 2 -10.29 10.50 18.17
CA ILE A 2 -9.58 9.21 18.32
C ILE A 2 -10.08 8.11 17.35
N GLY A 3 -11.33 8.18 16.88
CA GLY A 3 -11.92 7.16 15.99
C GLY A 3 -11.33 7.13 14.57
N ILE A 4 -11.32 8.27 13.89
CA ILE A 4 -10.89 8.34 12.48
C ILE A 4 -9.38 8.19 12.32
N GLU A 5 -8.61 8.72 13.27
CA GLU A 5 -7.14 8.61 13.27
C GLU A 5 -6.71 7.14 13.33
N ASN A 6 -7.41 6.31 14.11
CA ASN A 6 -7.17 4.87 14.16
C ASN A 6 -7.45 4.19 12.81
N LEU A 7 -8.49 4.62 12.08
CA LEU A 7 -8.78 4.11 10.75
C LEU A 7 -7.68 4.49 9.75
N LEU A 8 -7.29 5.77 9.71
CA LEU A 8 -6.26 6.27 8.81
C LEU A 8 -4.90 5.61 9.09
N ASN A 9 -4.54 5.45 10.37
CA ASN A 9 -3.34 4.74 10.80
C ASN A 9 -3.34 3.26 10.41
N ARG A 10 -4.48 2.56 10.55
CA ARG A 10 -4.62 1.15 10.14
C ARG A 10 -4.25 0.94 8.66
N TYR A 11 -4.63 1.88 7.81
CA TYR A 11 -4.34 1.84 6.37
C TYR A 11 -3.09 2.62 5.97
N LYS A 12 -2.35 3.19 6.94
CA LYS A 12 -1.15 4.02 6.75
C LYS A 12 -1.40 5.24 5.83
N ILE A 13 -2.60 5.79 5.86
CA ILE A 13 -2.99 6.94 5.04
C ILE A 13 -2.46 8.20 5.73
N PRO A 14 -1.63 9.02 5.07
CA PRO A 14 -1.13 10.27 5.66
C PRO A 14 -2.30 11.22 5.89
N TYR A 15 -2.28 11.94 7.01
CA TYR A 15 -3.32 12.90 7.33
C TYR A 15 -2.82 14.13 8.08
N ASP A 16 -3.55 15.22 7.89
CA ASP A 16 -3.35 16.50 8.58
C ASP A 16 -4.58 16.83 9.42
N LYS A 17 -4.35 17.19 10.68
CA LYS A 17 -5.41 17.51 11.66
C LYS A 17 -6.26 18.69 11.21
N ASN A 18 -5.67 19.68 10.54
CA ASN A 18 -6.42 20.84 10.07
C ASN A 18 -7.39 20.46 8.95
N ASN A 19 -6.95 19.60 8.02
CA ASN A 19 -7.82 19.08 6.96
C ASN A 19 -8.91 18.14 7.50
N ILE A 20 -8.62 17.36 8.54
CA ILE A 20 -9.64 16.53 9.21
C ILE A 20 -10.78 17.38 9.79
N ILE A 21 -10.47 18.56 10.34
CA ILE A 21 -11.50 19.48 10.84
C ILE A 21 -12.44 19.89 9.69
N LYS A 22 -11.89 20.17 8.51
CA LYS A 22 -12.67 20.52 7.32
C LYS A 22 -13.60 19.39 6.88
N VAL A 23 -13.12 18.13 6.90
CA VAL A 23 -13.91 16.93 6.59
C VAL A 23 -15.15 16.78 7.49
N PHE A 24 -15.03 17.21 8.74
CA PHE A 24 -16.12 17.17 9.71
C PHE A 24 -16.94 18.46 9.82
N THR A 25 -16.73 19.43 8.92
CA THR A 25 -17.48 20.69 8.91
C THR A 25 -18.50 20.69 7.79
N HIS A 26 -19.78 20.74 8.13
CA HIS A 26 -20.89 20.82 7.19
C HIS A 26 -20.98 22.23 6.57
N ASN A 27 -21.51 22.36 5.34
CA ASN A 27 -21.63 23.65 4.67
C ASN A 27 -22.49 24.64 5.47
N SER A 28 -23.52 24.17 6.17
CA SER A 28 -24.36 25.03 7.01
C SER A 28 -23.62 25.63 8.21
N PHE A 29 -22.46 25.09 8.61
CA PHE A 29 -21.64 25.65 9.68
C PHE A 29 -20.59 26.64 9.17
N SER A 30 -20.11 26.46 7.94
CA SER A 30 -19.13 27.33 7.30
C SER A 30 -19.26 27.26 5.78
N ASP A 31 -19.48 28.38 5.12
CA ASP A 31 -19.62 28.41 3.65
C ASP A 31 -18.28 28.20 2.93
N THR A 32 -17.16 28.59 3.55
CA THR A 32 -15.83 28.59 2.93
C THR A 32 -14.96 27.40 3.35
N ASN A 33 -15.10 26.93 4.60
CA ASN A 33 -14.28 25.86 5.15
C ASN A 33 -15.11 24.64 5.55
N ASN A 34 -15.76 24.03 4.56
CA ASN A 34 -16.61 22.85 4.72
C ASN A 34 -16.13 21.63 3.93
N ASN A 35 -16.87 20.55 4.11
CA ASN A 35 -16.62 19.24 3.53
C ASN A 35 -17.22 19.01 2.13
N SER A 36 -17.93 19.97 1.52
CA SER A 36 -18.71 19.73 0.29
C SER A 36 -17.89 19.16 -0.87
N ARG A 37 -16.63 19.60 -1.05
CA ARG A 37 -15.73 19.05 -2.08
C ARG A 37 -15.35 17.59 -1.79
N TYR A 38 -15.09 17.25 -0.53
CA TYR A 38 -14.81 15.89 -0.11
C TYR A 38 -16.05 14.99 -0.23
N VAL A 39 -17.23 15.50 0.10
CA VAL A 39 -18.51 14.80 -0.09
C VAL A 39 -18.70 14.43 -1.56
N PHE A 40 -18.56 15.42 -2.45
CA PHE A 40 -18.65 15.20 -3.90
C PHE A 40 -17.67 14.12 -4.36
N TYR A 41 -16.38 14.29 -4.07
CA TYR A 41 -15.36 13.34 -4.53
C TYR A 41 -15.59 11.95 -3.94
N GLY A 42 -15.86 11.86 -2.63
CA GLY A 42 -16.12 10.60 -1.95
C GLY A 42 -17.32 9.85 -2.50
N GLN A 43 -18.42 10.55 -2.82
CA GLN A 43 -19.63 9.94 -3.37
C GLN A 43 -19.40 9.27 -4.73
N PHE A 44 -18.63 9.89 -5.61
CA PHE A 44 -18.39 9.34 -6.95
C PHE A 44 -17.22 8.35 -6.96
N ALA A 45 -16.12 8.65 -6.26
CA ALA A 45 -14.94 7.80 -6.21
C ALA A 45 -15.25 6.43 -5.58
N ILE A 46 -16.02 6.40 -4.48
CA ILE A 46 -16.41 5.14 -3.85
C ILE A 46 -17.26 4.28 -4.79
N LYS A 47 -18.26 4.88 -5.44
CA LYS A 47 -19.15 4.18 -6.37
C LYS A 47 -18.36 3.62 -7.55
N GLY A 48 -17.45 4.42 -8.11
CA GLY A 48 -16.56 3.97 -9.18
C GLY A 48 -15.69 2.77 -8.78
N LYS A 49 -15.06 2.80 -7.60
CA LYS A 49 -14.21 1.68 -7.14
C LYS A 49 -15.00 0.43 -6.76
N ILE A 50 -16.17 0.58 -6.16
CA ILE A 50 -17.05 -0.57 -5.89
C ILE A 50 -17.56 -1.15 -7.21
N ALA A 51 -17.94 -0.31 -8.17
CA ALA A 51 -18.40 -0.76 -9.48
C ALA A 51 -17.30 -1.53 -10.23
N ASP A 52 -16.07 -1.01 -10.24
CA ASP A 52 -14.90 -1.67 -10.81
C ASP A 52 -14.64 -3.04 -10.14
N TRP A 53 -14.71 -3.09 -8.81
CA TRP A 53 -14.56 -4.36 -8.09
C TRP A 53 -15.68 -5.35 -8.43
N ILE A 54 -16.94 -4.91 -8.42
CA ILE A 54 -18.11 -5.76 -8.72
C ILE A 54 -18.06 -6.26 -10.17
N PHE A 55 -17.75 -5.40 -11.13
CA PHE A 55 -17.65 -5.75 -12.54
C PHE A 55 -16.61 -6.87 -12.78
N ASN A 56 -15.46 -6.77 -12.12
CA ASN A 56 -14.37 -7.74 -12.31
C ASN A 56 -14.55 -9.05 -11.52
N ASN A 57 -15.37 -9.06 -10.46
CA ASN A 57 -15.43 -10.18 -9.51
C ASN A 57 -16.81 -10.84 -9.36
N ILE A 58 -17.88 -10.21 -9.85
CA ILE A 58 -19.26 -10.69 -9.68
C ILE A 58 -19.93 -10.87 -11.04
N ALA A 59 -20.44 -12.07 -11.27
CA ALA A 59 -21.27 -12.34 -12.44
C ALA A 59 -22.68 -11.76 -12.24
N GLY A 60 -23.21 -11.09 -13.26
CA GLY A 60 -24.57 -10.57 -13.25
C GLY A 60 -24.86 -9.72 -14.48
N THR A 61 -26.15 -9.50 -14.74
CA THR A 61 -26.62 -8.50 -15.71
C THR A 61 -26.36 -7.09 -15.17
N GLY A 62 -26.29 -6.07 -16.05
CA GLY A 62 -26.06 -4.68 -15.64
C GLY A 62 -27.02 -4.21 -14.54
N THR A 63 -28.30 -4.56 -14.64
CA THR A 63 -29.31 -4.26 -13.61
C THR A 63 -28.99 -4.91 -12.26
N GLN A 64 -28.55 -6.18 -12.25
CA GLN A 64 -28.16 -6.87 -11.02
C GLN A 64 -26.93 -6.22 -10.37
N LEU A 65 -25.91 -5.87 -11.18
CA LEU A 65 -24.71 -5.20 -10.68
C LEU A 65 -25.05 -3.82 -10.09
N GLN A 66 -25.95 -3.07 -10.74
CA GLN A 66 -26.46 -1.80 -10.23
C GLN A 66 -27.16 -1.96 -8.88
N HIS A 67 -27.99 -2.99 -8.71
CA HIS A 67 -28.62 -3.29 -7.42
C HIS A 67 -27.57 -3.60 -6.34
N PHE A 68 -26.53 -4.37 -6.66
CA PHE A 68 -25.46 -4.68 -5.69
C PHE A 68 -24.71 -3.42 -5.26
N ILE A 69 -24.32 -2.56 -6.21
CA ILE A 69 -23.69 -1.27 -5.90
C ILE A 69 -24.61 -0.45 -4.99
N GLY A 70 -25.90 -0.33 -5.36
CA GLY A 70 -26.91 0.41 -4.60
C GLY A 70 -27.05 -0.09 -3.16
N ASN A 71 -27.04 -1.41 -2.96
CA ASN A 71 -27.10 -2.02 -1.63
C ASN A 71 -25.86 -1.71 -0.78
N VAL A 72 -24.67 -1.81 -1.37
CA VAL A 72 -23.39 -1.52 -0.69
C VAL A 72 -23.26 -0.03 -0.35
N THR A 73 -23.77 0.86 -1.19
CA THR A 73 -23.72 2.32 -0.98
C THR A 73 -25.03 2.90 -0.47
N SER A 74 -25.92 2.08 0.09
CA SER A 74 -27.20 2.54 0.61
C SER A 74 -26.99 3.50 1.78
N GLN A 75 -27.88 4.50 1.91
CA GLN A 75 -27.77 5.51 2.96
C GLN A 75 -27.70 4.89 4.35
N LYS A 76 -28.61 3.96 4.67
CA LYS A 76 -28.63 3.22 5.94
C LYS A 76 -27.28 2.55 6.26
N ARG A 77 -26.58 2.05 5.24
CA ARG A 77 -25.28 1.40 5.41
C ARG A 77 -24.15 2.41 5.58
N LEU A 78 -24.23 3.57 4.93
CA LEU A 78 -23.29 4.66 5.18
C LEU A 78 -23.43 5.17 6.61
N GLU A 79 -24.64 5.27 7.13
CA GLU A 79 -24.90 5.66 8.51
C GLU A 79 -24.24 4.70 9.51
N THR A 80 -24.23 3.37 9.25
CA THR A 80 -23.52 2.44 10.14
C THR A 80 -22.00 2.64 10.13
N TYR A 81 -21.40 3.12 9.04
CA TYR A 81 -19.98 3.48 9.02
C TYR A 81 -19.67 4.71 9.86
N PHE A 82 -20.60 5.67 9.94
CA PHE A 82 -20.46 6.84 10.81
C PHE A 82 -20.24 6.41 12.27
N ASP A 83 -21.07 5.47 12.73
CA ASP A 83 -21.00 4.91 14.08
C ASP A 83 -19.78 4.00 14.24
N LYS A 84 -19.52 3.11 13.27
CA LYS A 84 -18.36 2.17 13.27
C LYS A 84 -17.03 2.91 13.37
N TRP A 85 -16.87 4.01 12.64
CA TRP A 85 -15.66 4.82 12.63
C TRP A 85 -15.61 5.86 13.77
N LYS A 86 -16.63 5.84 14.65
CA LYS A 86 -16.74 6.71 15.84
C LYS A 86 -16.57 8.19 15.48
N ILE A 87 -17.30 8.64 14.44
CA ILE A 87 -17.31 10.05 14.03
C ILE A 87 -18.15 10.83 15.06
N SER A 88 -17.51 11.46 16.04
CA SER A 88 -18.20 12.04 17.21
C SER A 88 -18.05 13.56 17.39
N LYS A 89 -17.32 14.24 16.50
CA LYS A 89 -17.05 15.69 16.59
C LYS A 89 -17.27 16.40 15.26
N VAL A 90 -18.51 16.38 14.80
CA VAL A 90 -18.93 17.10 13.59
C VAL A 90 -19.39 18.51 13.91
N ARG A 91 -19.20 19.43 12.96
CA ARG A 91 -19.65 20.82 13.05
C ARG A 91 -20.79 21.00 12.07
N ILE A 92 -22.00 21.13 12.60
CA ILE A 92 -23.24 21.36 11.87
C ILE A 92 -24.02 22.44 12.63
N ALA A 93 -24.73 23.31 11.92
CA ALA A 93 -25.46 24.42 12.56
C ALA A 93 -26.61 23.92 13.44
N GLU A 94 -27.32 22.88 13.01
CA GLU A 94 -28.41 22.26 13.75
C GLU A 94 -28.09 20.79 14.04
N ASN A 95 -27.77 20.49 15.31
CA ASN A 95 -27.44 19.12 15.73
C ASN A 95 -28.63 18.15 15.57
N SER A 96 -29.87 18.64 15.57
CA SER A 96 -31.08 17.83 15.32
C SER A 96 -31.10 17.19 13.93
N LYS A 97 -30.41 17.79 12.94
CA LYS A 97 -30.31 17.26 11.57
C LYS A 97 -29.24 16.19 11.40
N LEU A 98 -28.36 16.00 12.38
CA LEU A 98 -27.22 15.11 12.28
C LEU A 98 -27.64 13.66 11.96
N GLU A 99 -28.69 13.17 12.61
CA GLU A 99 -29.12 11.78 12.48
C GLU A 99 -29.43 11.42 11.02
N ASN A 100 -30.08 12.33 10.29
CA ASN A 100 -30.44 12.14 8.88
C ASN A 100 -29.29 12.44 7.91
N GLN A 101 -28.19 13.03 8.40
CA GLN A 101 -27.08 13.53 7.58
C GLN A 101 -25.74 12.83 7.86
N LYS A 102 -25.72 11.78 8.69
CA LYS A 102 -24.52 10.96 8.98
C LYS A 102 -23.79 10.51 7.70
N HIS A 103 -24.53 10.10 6.67
CA HIS A 103 -23.98 9.65 5.39
C HIS A 103 -23.12 10.72 4.68
N ILE A 104 -23.42 12.01 4.87
CA ILE A 104 -22.64 13.13 4.30
C ILE A 104 -21.22 13.12 4.86
N PHE A 105 -21.08 12.99 6.17
CA PHE A 105 -19.76 12.94 6.82
C PHE A 105 -18.97 11.70 6.45
N VAL A 106 -19.64 10.57 6.20
CA VAL A 106 -19.01 9.35 5.70
C VAL A 106 -18.48 9.55 4.29
N TYR A 107 -19.25 10.17 3.40
CA TYR A 107 -18.77 10.54 2.07
C TYR A 107 -17.58 11.52 2.14
N ALA A 108 -17.62 12.50 3.05
CA ALA A 108 -16.50 13.40 3.25
C ALA A 108 -15.21 12.66 3.68
N VAL A 109 -15.33 11.73 4.64
CA VAL A 109 -14.20 10.89 5.07
C VAL A 109 -13.67 10.05 3.93
N LEU A 110 -14.55 9.47 3.12
CA LEU A 110 -14.17 8.71 1.95
C LEU A 110 -13.42 9.60 0.95
N GLY A 111 -13.95 10.77 0.60
CA GLY A 111 -13.28 11.72 -0.28
C GLY A 111 -11.88 12.08 0.21
N TYR A 112 -11.73 12.32 1.52
CA TYR A 112 -10.44 12.58 2.14
C TYR A 112 -9.46 11.41 2.00
N ILE A 113 -9.92 10.18 2.27
CA ILE A 113 -9.13 8.95 2.06
C ILE A 113 -8.69 8.85 0.60
N PHE A 114 -9.60 9.05 -0.34
CA PHE A 114 -9.34 8.94 -1.78
C PHE A 114 -8.39 10.01 -2.31
N GLU A 115 -8.30 11.17 -1.67
CA GLU A 115 -7.38 12.24 -2.05
C GLU A 115 -5.95 11.97 -1.54
N ASN A 116 -5.82 11.35 -0.37
CA ASN A 116 -4.54 11.21 0.33
C ASN A 116 -3.94 9.79 0.28
N ALA A 117 -4.72 8.78 -0.11
CA ALA A 117 -4.27 7.40 -0.15
C ALA A 117 -3.68 6.99 -1.52
N THR A 118 -2.67 6.13 -1.49
CA THR A 118 -2.15 5.48 -2.70
C THR A 118 -3.14 4.46 -3.26
N LYS A 119 -3.02 4.11 -4.55
CA LYS A 119 -3.89 3.12 -5.22
C LYS A 119 -4.02 1.80 -4.44
N ASN A 120 -2.91 1.26 -3.94
CA ASN A 120 -2.89 0.01 -3.16
C ASN A 120 -3.61 0.15 -1.80
N GLN A 121 -3.49 1.31 -1.15
CA GLN A 121 -4.21 1.58 0.10
C GLN A 121 -5.72 1.68 -0.14
N ILE A 122 -6.12 2.35 -1.23
CA ILE A 122 -7.53 2.45 -1.63
C ILE A 122 -8.09 1.04 -1.89
N GLU A 123 -7.42 0.23 -2.70
CA GLU A 123 -7.88 -1.14 -3.01
C GLU A 123 -8.06 -1.97 -1.74
N LYS A 124 -7.07 -1.96 -0.83
CA LYS A 124 -7.17 -2.65 0.46
C LYS A 124 -8.29 -2.11 1.35
N PHE A 125 -8.47 -0.80 1.38
CA PHE A 125 -9.52 -0.15 2.16
C PHE A 125 -10.91 -0.54 1.63
N ILE A 126 -11.15 -0.41 0.32
CA ILE A 126 -12.42 -0.75 -0.33
C ILE A 126 -12.75 -2.22 -0.07
N PHE A 127 -11.78 -3.13 -0.27
CA PHE A 127 -12.03 -4.54 -0.05
C PHE A 127 -12.35 -4.86 1.42
N ASN A 128 -11.53 -4.39 2.37
CA ASN A 128 -11.67 -4.78 3.77
C ASN A 128 -12.83 -4.07 4.48
N GLU A 129 -13.04 -2.79 4.24
CA GLU A 129 -14.06 -2.03 4.95
C GLU A 129 -15.44 -2.09 4.28
N LEU A 130 -15.49 -2.14 2.94
CA LEU A 130 -16.76 -2.00 2.21
C LEU A 130 -17.24 -3.32 1.62
N ILE A 131 -16.42 -4.01 0.84
CA ILE A 131 -16.82 -5.23 0.13
C ILE A 131 -16.96 -6.40 1.10
N LYS A 132 -15.93 -6.71 1.88
CA LYS A 132 -15.91 -7.85 2.81
C LYS A 132 -16.99 -7.74 3.87
N THR A 133 -17.28 -6.53 4.35
CA THR A 133 -18.39 -6.30 5.29
C THR A 133 -19.76 -6.42 4.61
N ALA A 134 -19.82 -6.27 3.28
CA ALA A 134 -21.02 -6.35 2.47
C ALA A 134 -21.24 -7.71 1.82
N ASP A 135 -20.44 -8.72 2.16
CA ASP A 135 -20.49 -10.03 1.54
C ASP A 135 -21.90 -10.66 1.55
N HIS A 136 -22.67 -10.42 2.61
CA HIS A 136 -24.07 -10.85 2.72
C HIS A 136 -25.06 -10.13 1.78
N LEU A 137 -24.72 -8.94 1.28
CA LEU A 137 -25.51 -8.17 0.30
C LEU A 137 -25.07 -8.41 -1.14
N LEU A 138 -23.87 -8.96 -1.32
CA LEU A 138 -23.40 -9.43 -2.60
C LEU A 138 -24.06 -10.79 -2.89
N PRO A 139 -24.21 -11.17 -4.16
CA PRO A 139 -24.76 -12.48 -4.48
C PRO A 139 -23.91 -13.52 -3.77
N GLN A 140 -24.53 -14.24 -2.84
CA GLN A 140 -23.97 -15.49 -2.37
C GLN A 140 -23.91 -16.38 -3.60
N ASN A 141 -22.73 -16.48 -4.21
CA ASN A 141 -22.44 -17.42 -5.30
C ASN A 141 -22.62 -18.90 -4.84
N TYR A 142 -23.19 -19.13 -3.66
CA TYR A 142 -23.42 -20.40 -2.98
C TYR A 142 -24.86 -20.92 -2.99
N LYS A 143 -25.81 -20.30 -3.69
CA LYS A 143 -26.85 -21.17 -4.29
C LYS A 143 -26.23 -21.74 -5.55
N HIS A 144 -25.56 -22.89 -5.42
CA HIS A 144 -25.34 -23.76 -6.56
C HIS A 144 -26.68 -23.86 -7.27
N LYS A 145 -26.88 -23.14 -8.38
CA LYS A 145 -27.98 -23.42 -9.29
C LYS A 145 -27.94 -24.93 -9.46
N ASN A 146 -29.08 -25.59 -9.25
CA ASN A 146 -29.16 -27.03 -9.44
C ASN A 146 -28.45 -27.35 -10.77
N ARG A 147 -27.64 -28.41 -10.85
CA ARG A 147 -26.93 -28.77 -12.10
C ARG A 147 -27.87 -28.73 -13.31
N TRP A 148 -29.13 -29.09 -13.09
CA TRP A 148 -30.19 -28.97 -14.09
C TRP A 148 -30.50 -27.51 -14.51
N ASP A 149 -30.62 -26.58 -13.57
CA ASP A 149 -30.85 -25.16 -13.87
C ASP A 149 -29.63 -24.53 -14.56
N GLN A 150 -28.41 -24.97 -14.21
CA GLN A 150 -27.18 -24.58 -14.93
C GLN A 150 -27.25 -25.06 -16.38
N PHE A 151 -27.64 -26.31 -16.60
CA PHE A 151 -27.78 -26.86 -17.94
C PHE A 151 -28.88 -26.13 -18.75
N ILE A 152 -30.04 -25.83 -18.15
CA ILE A 152 -31.09 -25.04 -18.81
C ILE A 152 -30.56 -23.66 -19.20
N PHE A 153 -29.85 -22.99 -18.30
CA PHE A 153 -29.29 -21.67 -18.55
C PHE A 153 -28.30 -21.70 -19.72
N LEU A 154 -27.34 -22.62 -19.70
CA LEU A 154 -26.34 -22.76 -20.75
C LEU A 154 -26.98 -23.15 -22.10
N SER A 155 -27.98 -24.04 -22.07
CA SER A 155 -28.70 -24.47 -23.28
C SER A 155 -29.48 -23.32 -23.91
N LYS A 156 -30.13 -22.46 -23.11
CA LYS A 156 -30.79 -21.25 -23.63
C LYS A 156 -29.80 -20.28 -24.26
N LEU A 157 -28.62 -20.13 -23.67
CA LEU A 157 -27.61 -19.18 -24.12
C LEU A 157 -26.91 -19.64 -25.40
N HIS A 158 -26.55 -20.91 -25.49
CA HIS A 158 -25.69 -21.42 -26.57
C HIS A 158 -26.42 -22.25 -27.62
N LEU A 159 -27.49 -22.94 -27.23
CA LEU A 159 -28.30 -23.79 -28.13
C LEU A 159 -29.65 -23.15 -28.48
N LEU A 160 -29.96 -21.98 -27.91
CA LEU A 160 -31.21 -21.23 -28.12
C LEU A 160 -32.49 -22.04 -27.84
N CYS A 161 -32.40 -23.08 -27.01
CA CYS A 161 -33.52 -23.96 -26.72
C CYS A 161 -33.63 -24.25 -25.22
N LYS A 162 -34.85 -24.58 -24.77
CA LYS A 162 -35.08 -25.07 -23.41
C LYS A 162 -35.06 -26.61 -23.43
N PRO A 163 -34.10 -27.25 -22.75
CA PRO A 163 -34.02 -28.71 -22.75
C PRO A 163 -35.18 -29.32 -21.95
N LYS A 164 -35.61 -30.52 -22.37
CA LYS A 164 -36.64 -31.31 -21.69
C LYS A 164 -35.99 -32.54 -21.06
N LEU A 165 -36.39 -32.87 -19.83
CA LEU A 165 -35.94 -34.09 -19.15
C LEU A 165 -37.13 -35.03 -19.06
N THR A 166 -36.97 -36.25 -19.55
CA THR A 166 -37.96 -37.32 -19.41
C THR A 166 -37.36 -38.47 -18.60
N SER A 167 -38.24 -39.25 -17.97
CA SER A 167 -37.85 -40.47 -17.29
C SER A 167 -38.86 -41.56 -17.51
N THR A 168 -38.38 -42.76 -17.84
CA THR A 168 -39.17 -43.99 -17.92
C THR A 168 -38.59 -45.01 -16.94
N VAL A 169 -39.39 -46.01 -16.57
CA VAL A 169 -38.97 -47.11 -15.71
C VAL A 169 -39.25 -48.41 -16.45
N ASP A 170 -38.21 -49.23 -16.60
CA ASP A 170 -38.30 -50.52 -17.27
C ASP A 170 -38.86 -51.60 -16.33
N GLU A 171 -39.21 -52.76 -16.88
CA GLU A 171 -39.77 -53.91 -16.13
C GLU A 171 -38.88 -54.34 -14.95
N ASN A 172 -37.57 -54.17 -15.08
CA ASN A 172 -36.57 -54.45 -14.04
C ASN A 172 -36.45 -53.34 -12.96
N LYS A 173 -37.39 -52.38 -12.91
CA LYS A 173 -37.37 -51.20 -12.01
C LYS A 173 -36.14 -50.31 -12.18
N ILE A 174 -35.51 -50.33 -13.35
CA ILE A 174 -34.39 -49.45 -13.68
C ILE A 174 -34.96 -48.13 -14.20
N ASN A 175 -34.49 -47.00 -13.68
CA ASN A 175 -34.90 -45.68 -14.15
C ASN A 175 -34.03 -45.27 -15.34
N HIS A 176 -34.64 -44.96 -16.47
CA HIS A 176 -34.00 -44.42 -17.67
C HIS A 176 -34.29 -42.92 -17.73
N VAL A 177 -33.27 -42.09 -17.63
CA VAL A 177 -33.40 -40.63 -17.69
C VAL A 177 -32.75 -40.12 -18.97
N THR A 178 -33.53 -39.39 -19.77
CA THR A 178 -33.08 -38.82 -21.03
C THR A 178 -33.29 -37.31 -21.03
N ILE A 179 -32.28 -36.58 -21.49
CA ILE A 179 -32.33 -35.13 -21.71
C ILE A 179 -32.43 -34.90 -23.21
N PHE A 180 -33.46 -34.16 -23.62
CA PHE A 180 -33.73 -33.78 -24.99
C PHE A 180 -33.41 -32.31 -25.23
N VAL A 181 -32.76 -32.03 -26.35
CA VAL A 181 -32.44 -30.71 -26.88
C VAL A 181 -32.98 -30.70 -28.31
N ASN A 182 -33.87 -29.76 -28.67
CA ASN A 182 -34.53 -29.74 -29.98
C ASN A 182 -35.18 -31.08 -30.41
N ASN A 183 -35.79 -31.78 -29.45
CA ASN A 183 -36.39 -33.13 -29.62
C ASN A 183 -35.40 -34.26 -29.93
N GLU A 184 -34.09 -34.01 -29.92
CA GLU A 184 -33.06 -35.04 -30.05
C GLU A 184 -32.51 -35.45 -28.68
N ALA A 185 -32.21 -36.74 -28.53
CA ALA A 185 -31.64 -37.28 -27.30
C ALA A 185 -30.19 -36.79 -27.14
N TYR A 186 -29.97 -35.89 -26.17
CA TYR A 186 -28.69 -35.25 -25.95
C TYR A 186 -27.80 -36.04 -24.96
N ALA A 187 -28.42 -36.56 -23.90
CA ALA A 187 -27.78 -37.43 -22.93
C ALA A 187 -28.79 -38.43 -22.36
N THR A 188 -28.32 -39.64 -22.07
CA THR A 188 -29.11 -40.75 -21.53
C THR A 188 -28.32 -41.41 -20.41
N HIS A 189 -28.98 -41.77 -19.32
CA HIS A 189 -28.38 -42.60 -18.29
C HIS A 189 -29.45 -43.44 -17.60
N ASN A 190 -29.10 -44.69 -17.27
CA ASN A 190 -29.95 -45.62 -16.55
C ASN A 190 -29.38 -45.92 -15.15
N SER A 191 -30.24 -46.10 -14.15
CA SER A 191 -29.83 -46.55 -12.82
C SER A 191 -31.04 -46.95 -11.98
N ILE A 192 -30.83 -47.82 -10.99
CA ILE A 192 -31.87 -48.22 -10.02
C ILE A 192 -32.45 -47.00 -9.29
N SER A 193 -31.63 -45.99 -8.98
CA SER A 193 -32.11 -44.73 -8.38
C SER A 193 -32.35 -43.65 -9.43
N TYR A 194 -33.57 -43.10 -9.49
CA TYR A 194 -33.90 -41.92 -10.31
C TYR A 194 -32.98 -40.73 -10.01
N LYS A 195 -32.72 -40.45 -8.74
CA LYS A 195 -31.88 -39.32 -8.32
C LYS A 195 -30.46 -39.46 -8.86
N TYR A 196 -29.93 -40.67 -8.85
CA TYR A 196 -28.59 -40.96 -9.39
C TYR A 196 -28.57 -40.91 -10.91
N ALA A 197 -29.54 -41.55 -11.58
CA ALA A 197 -29.69 -41.52 -13.04
C ALA A 197 -29.78 -40.06 -13.55
N LYS A 198 -30.63 -39.24 -12.93
CA LYS A 198 -30.75 -37.81 -13.22
C LYS A 198 -29.45 -37.06 -13.02
N LYS A 199 -28.76 -37.25 -11.89
CA LYS A 199 -27.50 -36.55 -11.59
C LYS A 199 -26.43 -36.85 -12.65
N LYS A 200 -26.29 -38.12 -13.05
CA LYS A 200 -25.32 -38.54 -14.07
C LYS A 200 -25.69 -38.03 -15.46
N CYS A 201 -26.95 -38.23 -15.87
CA CYS A 201 -27.45 -37.74 -17.15
C CYS A 201 -27.25 -36.23 -17.31
N VAL A 202 -27.58 -35.42 -16.29
CA VAL A 202 -27.35 -33.97 -16.30
C VAL A 202 -25.86 -33.62 -16.37
N ASN A 203 -24.99 -34.34 -15.65
CA ASN A 203 -23.55 -34.09 -15.70
C ASN A 203 -22.96 -34.38 -17.08
N ASP A 204 -23.41 -35.45 -17.73
CA ASP A 204 -22.94 -35.82 -19.05
C ASP A 204 -23.45 -34.83 -20.12
N ALA A 205 -24.69 -34.37 -19.97
CA ALA A 205 -25.23 -33.29 -20.80
C ALA A 205 -24.42 -31.98 -20.64
N ILE A 206 -24.09 -31.58 -19.41
CA ILE A 206 -23.25 -30.39 -19.18
C ILE A 206 -21.88 -30.57 -19.81
N LYS A 207 -21.23 -31.74 -19.64
CA LYS A 207 -19.91 -32.00 -20.24
C LYS A 207 -19.95 -31.87 -21.77
N LYS A 208 -20.93 -32.48 -22.44
CA LYS A 208 -21.11 -32.36 -23.89
C LYS A 208 -21.30 -30.91 -24.32
N LEU A 209 -22.12 -30.15 -23.59
CA LEU A 209 -22.36 -28.74 -23.88
C LEU A 209 -21.12 -27.88 -23.68
N LEU A 210 -20.32 -28.13 -22.64
CA LEU A 210 -19.08 -27.41 -22.41
C LEU A 210 -18.07 -27.63 -23.53
N ILE A 211 -17.94 -28.87 -24.03
CA ILE A 211 -17.09 -29.17 -25.19
C ILE A 211 -17.55 -28.37 -26.42
N PHE A 212 -18.86 -28.35 -26.70
CA PHE A 212 -19.42 -27.55 -27.79
C PHE A 212 -19.13 -26.04 -27.64
N ILE A 213 -19.26 -25.50 -26.42
CA ILE A 213 -18.97 -24.09 -26.14
C ILE A 213 -17.49 -23.80 -26.33
N GLU A 214 -16.61 -24.67 -25.85
CA GLU A 214 -15.16 -24.54 -25.96
C GLU A 214 -14.72 -24.55 -27.43
N ASP A 215 -15.24 -25.47 -28.25
CA ASP A 215 -14.99 -25.51 -29.69
C ASP A 215 -15.45 -24.24 -30.40
N LYS A 216 -16.61 -23.67 -29.99
CA LYS A 216 -17.12 -22.41 -30.53
C LYS A 216 -16.22 -21.23 -30.17
N LEU A 217 -15.78 -21.15 -28.91
CA LEU A 217 -14.90 -20.09 -28.42
C LEU A 217 -13.49 -20.17 -29.03
N ASN A 218 -12.99 -21.37 -29.28
CA ASN A 218 -11.69 -21.57 -29.91
C ASN A 218 -11.68 -21.18 -31.40
N LYS A 219 -12.84 -21.03 -32.03
CA LYS A 219 -13.00 -20.56 -33.41
C LYS A 219 -13.37 -19.07 -33.50
N ASP A 220 -13.74 -18.45 -32.39
CA ASP A 220 -14.16 -17.05 -32.36
C ASP A 220 -12.94 -16.12 -32.36
N ALA A 221 -12.76 -15.38 -33.46
CA ALA A 221 -11.67 -14.43 -33.64
C ALA A 221 -11.61 -13.36 -32.54
N THR A 222 -12.77 -12.93 -32.02
CA THR A 222 -12.80 -11.93 -30.95
C THR A 222 -12.30 -12.50 -29.62
N HIS A 223 -12.63 -13.76 -29.33
CA HIS A 223 -12.16 -14.44 -28.14
C HIS A 223 -10.64 -14.71 -28.21
N ILE A 224 -10.13 -15.13 -29.38
CA ILE A 224 -8.69 -15.32 -29.62
C ILE A 224 -7.94 -13.99 -29.41
N ALA A 225 -8.38 -12.92 -30.07
CA ALA A 225 -7.77 -11.60 -29.94
C ALA A 225 -7.78 -11.09 -28.48
N ASN A 226 -8.87 -11.31 -27.74
CA ASN A 226 -8.95 -10.94 -26.32
C ASN A 226 -8.00 -11.77 -25.45
N GLN A 227 -7.79 -13.06 -25.75
CA GLN A 227 -6.81 -13.87 -25.04
C GLN A 227 -5.38 -13.40 -25.32
N GLU A 228 -5.07 -13.05 -26.56
CA GLU A 228 -3.76 -12.50 -26.95
C GLU A 228 -3.51 -11.15 -26.28
N ASN A 229 -4.48 -10.23 -26.31
CA ASN A 229 -4.39 -8.95 -25.63
C ASN A 229 -4.13 -9.12 -24.13
N LYS A 230 -4.85 -10.03 -23.45
CA LYS A 230 -4.61 -10.32 -22.02
C LYS A 230 -3.23 -10.90 -21.75
N LYS A 231 -2.66 -11.70 -22.68
CA LYS A 231 -1.29 -12.20 -22.56
C LYS A 231 -0.29 -11.06 -22.72
N GLN A 232 -0.46 -10.22 -23.74
CA GLN A 232 0.39 -9.05 -23.98
C GLN A 232 0.36 -8.06 -22.82
N GLU A 233 -0.83 -7.74 -22.26
CA GLU A 233 -0.96 -6.89 -21.08
C GLU A 233 -0.21 -7.44 -19.87
N LYS A 234 -0.30 -8.76 -19.63
CA LYS A 234 0.44 -9.43 -18.55
C LYS A 234 1.95 -9.38 -18.78
N GLU A 235 2.39 -9.60 -20.01
CA GLU A 235 3.81 -9.53 -20.37
C GLU A 235 4.35 -8.10 -20.21
N LEU A 236 3.63 -7.09 -20.69
CA LEU A 236 3.96 -5.69 -20.50
C LEU A 236 4.02 -5.32 -19.01
N ALA A 237 3.05 -5.77 -18.20
CA ALA A 237 3.07 -5.55 -16.77
C ALA A 237 4.30 -6.17 -16.08
N ILE A 238 4.73 -7.36 -16.53
CA ILE A 238 5.94 -8.02 -16.03
C ILE A 238 7.19 -7.23 -16.42
N ILE A 239 7.27 -6.77 -17.67
CA ILE A 239 8.39 -5.96 -18.18
C ILE A 239 8.48 -4.65 -17.41
N GLN A 240 7.37 -3.94 -17.23
CA GLN A 240 7.30 -2.70 -16.45
C GLN A 240 7.71 -2.93 -15.00
N ALA A 241 7.24 -4.00 -14.35
CA ALA A 241 7.62 -4.33 -12.99
C ALA A 241 9.11 -4.65 -12.85
N LYS A 242 9.73 -5.30 -13.86
CA LYS A 242 11.18 -5.54 -13.90
C LYS A 242 11.95 -4.22 -14.09
N ALA A 243 11.51 -3.37 -15.00
CA ALA A 243 12.12 -2.06 -15.24
C ALA A 243 12.05 -1.15 -14.00
N GLU A 244 10.91 -1.11 -13.32
CA GLU A 244 10.75 -0.31 -12.09
C GLU A 244 11.64 -0.83 -10.95
N LYS A 245 11.80 -2.15 -10.83
CA LYS A 245 12.75 -2.75 -9.86
C LYS A 245 14.19 -2.38 -10.20
N GLN A 246 14.57 -2.42 -11.46
CA GLN A 246 15.92 -2.07 -11.90
C GLN A 246 16.20 -0.57 -11.70
N ALA A 247 15.25 0.31 -12.01
CA ALA A 247 15.36 1.75 -11.76
C ALA A 247 15.55 2.04 -10.26
N LYS A 248 14.75 1.41 -9.38
CA LYS A 248 14.92 1.54 -7.93
C LYS A 248 16.27 1.00 -7.43
N HIS A 249 16.80 -0.05 -8.06
CA HIS A 249 18.12 -0.57 -7.72
C HIS A 249 19.22 0.44 -8.11
N LEU A 250 19.16 0.98 -9.33
CA LEU A 250 20.11 1.98 -9.83
C LEU A 250 20.10 3.25 -8.96
N GLU A 251 18.92 3.76 -8.61
CA GLU A 251 18.78 4.92 -7.73
C GLU A 251 19.38 4.67 -6.34
N ARG A 252 19.23 3.45 -5.80
CA ARG A 252 19.85 3.07 -4.52
C ARG A 252 21.37 3.00 -4.62
N THR A 253 21.90 2.48 -5.71
CA THR A 253 23.35 2.40 -5.92
C THR A 253 23.96 3.79 -6.11
N GLU A 254 23.31 4.69 -6.85
CA GLU A 254 23.75 6.08 -7.01
C GLU A 254 23.74 6.82 -5.66
N LYS A 255 22.63 6.78 -4.92
CA LYS A 255 22.54 7.37 -3.58
C LYS A 255 23.58 6.82 -2.61
N HIS A 256 23.91 5.53 -2.71
CA HIS A 256 24.96 4.93 -1.90
C HIS A 256 26.35 5.44 -2.31
N GLN A 257 26.61 5.53 -3.61
CA GLN A 257 27.87 6.05 -4.14
C GLN A 257 28.08 7.52 -3.74
N ASP A 258 27.06 8.37 -3.84
CA ASP A 258 27.12 9.77 -3.40
C ASP A 258 27.37 9.92 -1.90
N LYS A 259 26.74 9.07 -1.08
CA LYS A 259 27.03 9.04 0.36
C LYS A 259 28.48 8.63 0.65
N MET A 260 29.03 7.71 -0.13
CA MET A 260 30.40 7.25 0.05
C MET A 260 31.42 8.30 -0.41
N THR A 261 31.16 9.02 -1.50
CA THR A 261 32.02 10.13 -1.95
C THR A 261 32.02 11.27 -0.93
N GLU A 262 30.85 11.63 -0.40
CA GLU A 262 30.74 12.68 0.62
C GLU A 262 31.43 12.28 1.93
N ARG A 263 31.25 11.03 2.39
CA ARG A 263 31.99 10.51 3.56
C ARG A 263 33.50 10.57 3.37
N ARG A 264 34.01 10.19 2.19
CA ARG A 264 35.46 10.28 1.88
C ARG A 264 35.95 11.72 1.89
N ARG A 265 35.16 12.65 1.37
CA ARG A 265 35.48 14.09 1.37
C ARG A 265 35.55 14.65 2.79
N ILE A 266 34.57 14.34 3.64
CA ILE A 266 34.54 14.76 5.05
C ILE A 266 35.74 14.18 5.80
N ALA A 267 36.02 12.88 5.66
CA ALA A 267 37.17 12.24 6.30
C ALA A 267 38.51 12.87 5.88
N LYS A 268 38.65 13.29 4.62
CA LYS A 268 39.84 14.00 4.14
C LYS A 268 39.99 15.37 4.82
N ILE A 269 38.91 16.14 4.93
CA ILE A 269 38.91 17.44 5.61
C ILE A 269 39.26 17.27 7.09
N GLU A 270 38.68 16.29 7.77
CA GLU A 270 38.98 15.99 9.18
C GLU A 270 40.45 15.59 9.39
N ALA A 271 41.00 14.75 8.50
CA ALA A 271 42.40 14.36 8.55
C ALA A 271 43.35 15.57 8.35
N GLU A 272 43.03 16.48 7.41
CA GLU A 272 43.80 17.71 7.20
C GLU A 272 43.74 18.66 8.41
N LEU A 273 42.56 18.79 9.05
CA LEU A 273 42.40 19.57 10.28
C LEU A 273 43.18 18.98 11.46
N GLN A 274 43.15 17.65 11.62
CA GLN A 274 43.94 16.97 12.65
C GLN A 274 45.45 17.11 12.43
N ASP A 275 45.92 17.01 11.18
CA ASP A 275 47.33 17.21 10.85
C ASP A 275 47.78 18.66 11.10
N LYS A 276 46.95 19.65 10.77
CA LYS A 276 47.20 21.06 11.14
C LYS A 276 47.32 21.25 12.66
N LYS A 277 46.39 20.68 13.44
CA LYS A 277 46.45 20.73 14.91
C LYS A 277 47.71 20.05 15.45
N ARG A 278 48.09 18.90 14.90
CA ARG A 278 49.32 18.17 15.28
C ARG A 278 50.57 19.01 14.97
N LYS A 279 50.63 19.67 13.82
CA LYS A 279 51.74 20.56 13.44
C LYS A 279 51.85 21.76 14.39
N GLN A 280 50.73 22.43 14.69
CA GLN A 280 50.68 23.52 15.65
C GLN A 280 51.12 23.09 17.06
N ALA A 281 50.65 21.94 17.55
CA ALA A 281 51.06 21.39 18.84
C ALA A 281 52.57 21.09 18.89
N LYS A 282 53.13 20.49 17.82
CA LYS A 282 54.58 20.26 17.71
C LYS A 282 55.37 21.57 17.72
N GLN A 283 54.87 22.62 17.08
CA GLN A 283 55.50 23.93 17.06
C GLN A 283 55.46 24.61 18.43
N ALA A 284 54.31 24.58 19.13
CA ALA A 284 54.18 25.10 20.49
C ALA A 284 55.05 24.35 21.50
N VAL A 285 55.25 23.05 21.35
CA VAL A 285 56.18 22.27 22.18
C VAL A 285 57.63 22.70 21.92
N LYS A 286 58.03 22.91 20.65
CA LYS A 286 59.36 23.45 20.30
C LYS A 286 59.61 24.84 20.87
N GLU A 287 58.61 25.71 20.87
CA GLU A 287 58.70 27.04 21.49
C GLU A 287 58.85 26.96 23.01
N LYS A 288 58.13 26.04 23.68
CA LYS A 288 58.26 25.81 25.13
C LYS A 288 59.56 25.11 25.55
N THR A 289 60.17 24.30 24.68
CA THR A 289 61.46 23.64 24.95
C THR A 289 62.68 24.46 24.54
N SER A 290 62.49 25.67 23.99
CA SER A 290 63.54 26.68 23.83
C SER A 290 63.99 27.24 25.20
N LYS A 291 64.60 26.38 26.03
CA LYS A 291 65.39 26.75 27.20
C LYS A 291 66.75 27.30 26.74
N LYS A 292 66.76 28.41 25.99
CA LYS A 292 67.95 29.26 25.93
C LYS A 292 67.95 30.09 27.22
N GLY A 293 68.78 29.70 28.19
CA GLY A 293 69.04 30.54 29.37
C GLY A 293 69.38 29.81 30.67
N LYS A 294 68.99 28.53 30.85
CA LYS A 294 69.18 27.84 32.14
C LYS A 294 70.58 27.23 32.32
N ASP A 295 71.22 26.82 31.23
CA ASP A 295 72.57 26.21 31.20
C ASP A 295 73.60 27.07 30.45
N THR A 296 73.32 28.37 30.29
CA THR A 296 74.27 29.32 29.70
C THR A 296 74.95 30.12 30.81
N ILE A 297 76.24 30.45 30.61
CA ILE A 297 77.05 31.28 31.51
C ILE A 297 76.43 32.67 31.83
N TYR A 298 75.40 33.08 31.10
CA TYR A 298 74.68 34.35 31.27
C TYR A 298 73.47 34.28 32.22
N ARG A 299 73.35 33.22 33.03
CA ARG A 299 72.32 33.16 34.08
C ARG A 299 72.72 34.05 35.27
N THR A 300 71.73 34.58 35.99
CA THR A 300 71.95 35.31 37.24
C THR A 300 72.41 34.35 38.33
N TYR A 301 73.62 34.55 38.86
CA TYR A 301 74.18 33.78 39.97
C TYR A 301 73.76 34.38 41.32
N THR A 302 73.42 33.53 42.29
CA THR A 302 73.12 33.97 43.66
C THR A 302 74.40 34.20 44.46
N SER A 303 74.34 34.99 45.52
CA SER A 303 75.47 35.31 46.41
C SER A 303 76.13 34.06 47.02
N GLU A 304 75.32 33.07 47.40
CA GLU A 304 75.78 31.79 47.95
C GLU A 304 76.51 30.94 46.88
N GLU A 305 76.01 30.91 45.64
CA GLU A 305 76.68 30.22 44.54
C GLU A 305 78.03 30.86 44.22
N ILE A 306 78.13 32.19 44.25
CA ILE A 306 79.38 32.93 44.02
C ILE A 306 80.42 32.58 45.09
N ALA A 307 80.00 32.54 46.36
CA ALA A 307 80.87 32.22 47.50
C ALA A 307 81.43 30.78 47.42
N ALA A 308 80.62 29.82 46.96
CA ALA A 308 81.00 28.42 46.81
C ALA A 308 81.88 28.12 45.58
N MET A 309 82.04 29.06 44.65
CA MET A 309 82.91 28.89 43.48
C MET A 309 84.39 29.01 43.82
N SER A 310 85.23 28.24 43.12
CA SER A 310 86.69 28.38 43.18
C SER A 310 87.14 29.77 42.69
N ALA A 311 88.23 30.28 43.28
CA ALA A 311 88.74 31.63 42.97
C ALA A 311 89.00 31.86 41.47
N SER A 312 89.52 30.85 40.77
CA SER A 312 89.77 30.92 39.31
C SER A 312 88.47 31.06 38.50
N LYS A 313 87.42 30.30 38.88
CA LYS A 313 86.12 30.35 38.19
C LYS A 313 85.40 31.68 38.46
N ARG A 314 85.50 32.21 39.68
CA ARG A 314 84.94 33.52 40.05
C ARG A 314 85.59 34.66 39.27
N ARG A 315 86.93 34.66 39.15
CA ARG A 315 87.69 35.69 38.44
C ARG A 315 87.36 35.73 36.94
N ASN A 316 87.27 34.57 36.30
CA ASN A 316 86.91 34.46 34.88
C ASN A 316 85.50 35.01 34.59
N LEU A 317 84.53 34.80 35.49
CA LEU A 317 83.18 35.34 35.35
C LEU A 317 83.10 36.85 35.66
N GLN A 318 83.92 37.36 36.57
CA GLN A 318 84.08 38.79 36.85
C GLN A 318 84.76 39.54 35.68
N ASP A 319 85.78 38.93 35.06
CA ASP A 319 86.47 39.50 33.89
C ASP A 319 85.55 39.57 32.67
N LYS A 320 84.61 38.62 32.55
CA LYS A 320 83.55 38.63 31.52
C LYS A 320 82.38 39.56 31.85
N GLY A 321 82.38 40.25 33.00
CA GLY A 321 81.32 41.17 33.43
C GLY A 321 80.00 40.50 33.81
N ILE A 322 80.01 39.19 34.07
CA ILE A 322 78.79 38.40 34.36
C ILE A 322 78.42 38.48 35.85
N ILE A 323 79.41 38.67 36.73
CA ILE A 323 79.25 38.78 38.19
C ILE A 323 79.97 40.06 38.67
N PRO A 324 79.50 40.78 39.71
CA PRO A 324 80.13 42.00 40.20
C PRO A 324 81.58 41.81 40.67
N LYS A 325 82.44 42.80 40.41
CA LYS A 325 83.82 42.85 40.92
C LYS A 325 83.82 43.33 42.37
N GLY A 326 84.54 42.63 43.25
CA GLY A 326 84.73 43.04 44.66
C GLY A 326 83.92 42.30 45.73
N ILE A 327 83.53 41.03 45.47
CA ILE A 327 82.85 40.13 46.44
C ILE A 327 83.79 39.05 46.96
#